data_AF-A0A5B7JGP6-F1
#
_entry.id   AF-A0A5B7JGP6-F1
#
_cell.length_a   1.000
_cell.length_b   1.000
_cell.length_c   1.000
_cell.angle_alpha   90.00
_cell.angle_beta   90.00
_cell.angle_gamma   90.00
#
_symmetry.space_group_name_H-M   'P 1'
#
loop_
_entity.id
_entity.type
_entity.pdbx_description
1 polymer ?
#
loop_
_entity_poly.entity_id
_entity_poly.type
_entity_poly.pdbx_seq_one_letter_code
_entity_poly.pdbx_strand_id
1 'polypeptide(L)'
;MYLSGLIPKPFTAFDDFRLLEYGIGFTNMVSRTTRGSSDLTKKEIKEGGELLRLKLKRYKPRIAVFNGKGIYEIFSGKKEFCFGRQPEMVEGTKTVSCYCTI
;
A
#
# COMPACT_ATOMS: atom_id res chain seq x y z
N MET A 1 -2.40 -8.87 -10.77
CA MET A 1 -1.74 -9.93 -9.97
C MET A 1 -1.54 -11.22 -10.73
N TYR A 2 -2.56 -11.77 -11.40
CA TYR A 2 -2.39 -13.00 -12.21
C TYR A 2 -1.41 -12.81 -13.38
N LEU A 3 -1.63 -11.79 -14.22
CA LEU A 3 -0.76 -11.52 -15.37
C LEU A 3 0.70 -11.18 -15.00
N SER A 4 0.93 -10.69 -13.78
CA SER A 4 2.27 -10.43 -13.25
C SER A 4 2.94 -11.66 -12.64
N GLY A 5 2.28 -12.83 -12.66
CA GLY A 5 2.80 -14.07 -12.09
C GLY A 5 2.82 -14.12 -10.55
N LEU A 6 2.20 -13.15 -9.86
CA LEU A 6 2.17 -13.11 -8.39
C LEU A 6 1.22 -14.15 -7.79
N ILE A 7 0.21 -14.56 -8.56
CA ILE A 7 -0.73 -15.62 -8.20
C ILE A 7 -0.90 -16.55 -9.41
N PRO A 8 -1.12 -17.86 -9.19
CA PRO A 8 -1.11 -18.86 -10.26
C PRO A 8 -2.38 -18.88 -11.11
N LYS A 9 -3.46 -18.23 -10.65
CA LYS A 9 -4.76 -18.15 -11.35
C LYS A 9 -5.47 -16.84 -11.01
N PRO A 10 -6.39 -16.36 -11.86
CA PRO A 10 -7.17 -15.16 -11.55
C PRO A 10 -8.05 -15.38 -10.31
N PHE A 11 -8.01 -14.41 -9.40
CA PHE A 11 -8.83 -14.34 -8.18
C PHE A 11 -9.87 -13.24 -8.32
N THR A 12 -11.03 -13.42 -7.71
CA THR A 12 -12.06 -12.40 -7.60
C THR A 12 -11.92 -11.63 -6.27
N ALA A 13 -12.75 -10.60 -6.06
CA ALA A 13 -12.79 -9.90 -4.78
C ALA A 13 -13.16 -10.82 -3.59
N PHE A 14 -13.89 -11.92 -3.84
CA PHE A 14 -14.24 -12.89 -2.80
C PHE A 14 -13.08 -13.82 -2.44
N ASP A 15 -12.01 -13.85 -3.23
CA ASP A 15 -10.83 -14.69 -3.00
C ASP A 15 -9.69 -13.93 -2.29
N ASP A 16 -9.90 -12.66 -1.89
CA ASP A 16 -8.84 -11.79 -1.39
C ASP A 16 -8.13 -12.34 -0.14
N PHE A 17 -8.88 -12.98 0.75
CA PHE A 17 -8.36 -13.59 1.98
C PHE A 17 -7.33 -14.69 1.69
N ARG A 18 -7.42 -15.34 0.53
CA ARG A 18 -6.52 -16.41 0.10
C ARG A 18 -5.15 -15.88 -0.35
N LEU A 19 -5.01 -14.58 -0.57
CA LEU A 19 -3.72 -13.97 -0.93
C LEU A 19 -2.67 -14.15 0.19
N LEU A 20 -3.13 -14.33 1.42
CA LEU A 20 -2.27 -14.67 2.55
C LEU A 20 -1.54 -16.00 2.34
N GLU A 21 -2.13 -16.97 1.63
CA GLU A 21 -1.48 -18.25 1.25
C GLU A 21 -0.24 -18.01 0.36
N TYR A 22 -0.22 -16.88 -0.36
CA TYR A 22 0.87 -16.46 -1.24
C TYR A 22 1.78 -15.40 -0.59
N GLY A 23 1.61 -15.14 0.71
CA GLY A 23 2.37 -14.13 1.44
C GLY A 23 2.04 -12.68 1.06
N ILE A 24 0.89 -12.46 0.42
CA ILE A 24 0.42 -11.13 0.00
C ILE A 24 -0.70 -10.69 0.95
N GLY A 25 -0.53 -9.52 1.55
CA GLY A 25 -1.55 -8.90 2.40
C GLY A 25 -2.05 -7.60 1.80
N PHE A 26 -3.33 -7.32 1.99
CA PHE A 26 -3.92 -6.02 1.67
C PHE A 26 -4.18 -5.18 2.91
N THR A 27 -4.02 -3.88 2.75
CA THR A 27 -4.42 -2.92 3.76
C THR A 27 -4.77 -1.60 3.12
N ASN A 28 -5.72 -0.88 3.72
CA ASN A 28 -6.13 0.44 3.29
C ASN A 28 -5.52 1.51 4.19
N MET A 29 -5.26 2.67 3.60
CA MET A 29 -4.79 3.86 4.33
C MET A 29 -5.91 4.42 5.22
N VAL A 30 -7.15 4.44 4.73
CA VAL A 30 -8.33 4.88 5.48
C VAL A 30 -9.35 3.74 5.51
N SER A 31 -9.94 3.47 6.68
CA SER A 31 -10.88 2.36 6.89
C SER A 31 -12.31 2.68 6.45
N ARG A 32 -12.68 3.96 6.40
CA ARG A 32 -14.01 4.41 5.98
C ARG A 32 -14.21 4.22 4.48
N THR A 33 -15.36 3.68 4.10
CA THR A 33 -15.79 3.61 2.70
C THR A 33 -16.01 5.01 2.14
N THR A 34 -15.37 5.33 1.01
CA THR A 34 -15.60 6.56 0.25
C THR A 34 -15.99 6.25 -1.18
N ARG A 35 -16.70 7.17 -1.86
CA ARG A 35 -17.02 7.01 -3.29
C ARG A 35 -15.81 7.24 -4.16
N GLY A 36 -14.90 8.11 -3.72
CA GLY A 36 -13.59 8.30 -4.31
C GLY A 36 -12.54 8.78 -3.32
N SER A 37 -11.30 8.89 -3.80
CA SER A 37 -10.21 9.48 -3.03
C SER A 37 -10.43 10.98 -2.75
N SER A 38 -11.23 11.67 -3.57
CA SER A 38 -11.61 13.09 -3.41
C SER A 38 -12.48 13.37 -2.19
N ASP A 39 -13.15 12.36 -1.63
CA ASP A 39 -14.02 12.50 -0.45
C ASP A 39 -13.23 12.39 0.87
N LEU A 40 -11.92 12.20 0.81
CA LEU A 40 -11.05 12.07 1.97
C LEU A 40 -10.50 13.43 2.39
N THR A 41 -10.70 13.80 3.64
CA THR A 41 -10.11 15.02 4.19
C THR A 41 -8.60 14.86 4.37
N LYS A 42 -7.86 15.97 4.30
CA LYS A 42 -6.41 15.98 4.59
C LYS A 42 -6.08 15.40 5.98
N LYS A 43 -6.99 15.55 6.95
CA LYS A 43 -6.84 15.02 8.30
C LYS A 43 -6.93 13.50 8.34
N GLU A 44 -7.99 12.92 7.78
CA GLU A 44 -8.17 11.45 7.68
C GLU A 44 -6.98 10.80 6.96
N ILE A 45 -6.52 11.47 5.90
CA ILE A 45 -5.38 11.05 5.10
C ILE A 45 -4.09 10.99 5.94
N LYS A 46 -3.81 12.04 6.71
CA LYS A 46 -2.60 12.13 7.55
C LYS A 46 -2.63 11.09 8.67
N GLU A 47 -3.77 10.95 9.34
CA GLU A 47 -3.99 9.92 10.36
C GLU A 47 -3.84 8.51 9.78
N GLY A 48 -4.37 8.28 8.57
CA GLY A 48 -4.22 7.04 7.84
C GLY A 48 -2.76 6.69 7.51
N GLY A 49 -1.93 7.70 7.18
CA GLY A 49 -0.50 7.54 6.97
C GLY A 49 0.24 7.04 8.21
N GLU A 50 -0.07 7.61 9.39
CA GLU A 50 0.51 7.17 10.67
C GLU A 50 0.08 5.75 11.04
N LEU A 51 -1.21 5.43 10.89
CA LEU A 51 -1.71 4.08 11.11
C LEU A 51 -1.05 3.06 10.17
N LEU A 52 -0.81 3.45 8.91
CA LEU A 52 -0.10 2.61 7.95
C LEU A 52 1.36 2.37 8.37
N ARG A 53 2.08 3.42 8.82
CA ARG A 53 3.44 3.27 9.37
C ARG A 53 3.46 2.28 10.55
N LEU A 54 2.48 2.35 11.45
CA LEU A 54 2.37 1.41 12.58
C LEU A 54 2.14 -0.03 12.11
N LYS A 55 1.26 -0.24 11.12
CA LYS A 55 1.05 -1.56 10.51
C LYS A 55 2.34 -2.11 9.89
N LEU A 56 3.07 -1.29 9.13
CA LEU A 56 4.33 -1.70 8.50
C LEU A 56 5.40 -2.05 9.54
N LYS A 57 5.49 -1.28 10.64
CA LYS A 57 6.39 -1.60 11.77
C LYS A 57 6.01 -2.89 12.50
N ARG A 58 4.71 -3.17 12.62
CA ARG A 58 4.19 -4.39 13.27
C ARG A 58 4.39 -5.64 12.43
N TYR A 59 3.95 -5.62 11.18
CA TYR A 59 3.93 -6.80 10.30
C TYR A 59 5.24 -7.01 9.52
N LYS A 60 6.08 -5.97 9.39
CA LYS A 60 7.41 -6.01 8.75
C LYS A 60 7.42 -6.76 7.41
N PRO A 61 6.54 -6.40 6.45
CA PRO A 61 6.57 -7.03 5.15
C PRO A 61 7.90 -6.75 4.45
N ARG A 62 8.30 -7.63 3.52
CA ARG A 62 9.53 -7.41 2.72
C ARG A 62 9.37 -6.22 1.77
N ILE A 63 8.17 -6.10 1.17
CA ILE A 63 7.84 -5.09 0.18
C ILE A 63 6.46 -4.52 0.51
N ALA A 64 6.33 -3.18 0.48
CA ALA A 64 5.05 -2.48 0.55
C ALA A 64 4.80 -1.78 -0.78
N VAL A 65 3.73 -2.17 -1.48
CA VAL A 65 3.35 -1.60 -2.78
C VAL A 65 2.20 -0.61 -2.60
N PHE A 66 2.42 0.63 -3.02
CA PHE A 66 1.44 1.71 -2.94
C PHE A 66 0.80 1.91 -4.30
N ASN A 67 -0.51 1.65 -4.36
CA ASN A 67 -1.28 1.75 -5.58
C ASN A 67 -1.99 3.13 -5.66
N GLY A 68 -1.29 4.13 -6.20
CA GLY A 68 -1.83 5.47 -6.40
C GLY A 68 -0.95 6.60 -5.84
N LYS A 69 -0.78 7.66 -6.64
CA LYS A 69 0.17 8.76 -6.38
C LYS A 69 -0.07 9.44 -5.04
N GLY A 70 -1.33 9.82 -4.77
CA GLY A 70 -1.69 10.54 -3.56
C GLY A 70 -1.35 9.76 -2.29
N ILE A 71 -1.68 8.46 -2.26
CA ILE A 71 -1.39 7.59 -1.10
C ILE A 71 0.11 7.59 -0.81
N TYR A 72 0.94 7.47 -1.85
CA TYR A 72 2.39 7.48 -1.68
C TYR A 72 2.93 8.86 -1.30
N GLU A 73 2.42 9.95 -1.86
CA GLU A 73 2.77 11.33 -1.45
C GLU A 73 2.51 11.56 0.04
N ILE A 74 1.36 11.08 0.53
CA ILE A 74 0.95 11.22 1.93
C ILE A 74 1.87 10.39 2.82
N PHE A 75 2.11 9.13 2.45
CA PHE A 75 2.93 8.21 3.23
C PHE A 75 4.40 8.65 3.29
N SER A 76 4.98 9.02 2.15
CA SER A 76 6.39 9.40 2.01
C SER A 76 6.66 10.85 2.44
N GLY A 77 5.64 11.72 2.38
CA GLY A 77 5.80 13.16 2.54
C GLY A 77 6.49 13.84 1.35
N LYS A 78 6.75 13.11 0.25
CA LYS A 78 7.47 13.59 -0.93
C LYS A 78 6.52 13.78 -2.11
N LYS A 79 6.73 14.83 -2.90
CA LYS A 79 6.00 15.07 -4.17
C LYS A 79 6.71 14.51 -5.39
N GLU A 80 8.02 14.28 -5.26
CA GLU A 80 8.88 13.75 -6.32
C GLU A 80 9.40 12.38 -5.91
N PHE A 81 9.07 11.38 -6.73
CA PHE A 81 9.48 10.00 -6.56
C PHE A 81 9.36 9.27 -7.90
N CYS A 82 10.18 8.25 -8.08
CA CYS A 82 10.14 7.41 -9.27
C CYS A 82 9.02 6.38 -9.20
N PHE A 83 8.64 5.85 -10.36
CA PHE A 83 7.85 4.63 -10.44
C PHE A 83 8.67 3.41 -10.00
N GLY A 84 8.01 2.45 -9.35
CA GLY A 84 8.61 1.21 -8.88
C GLY A 84 9.31 1.37 -7.53
N ARG A 85 10.42 0.64 -7.36
CA ARG A 85 11.17 0.56 -6.11
C ARG A 85 11.77 1.90 -5.73
N GLN A 86 11.57 2.28 -4.48
CA GLN A 86 12.10 3.51 -3.91
C GLN A 86 13.50 3.28 -3.34
N PRO A 87 14.38 4.30 -3.37
CA PRO A 87 15.76 4.16 -2.91
C PRO A 87 15.83 3.91 -1.39
N GLU A 88 14.92 4.50 -0.64
CA GLU A 88 14.86 4.43 0.81
C GLU A 88 13.93 3.30 1.27
N MET A 89 14.25 2.69 2.41
CA MET A 89 13.34 1.79 3.10
C MET A 89 12.36 2.58 3.98
N VAL A 90 11.25 1.94 4.33
CA VAL A 90 10.30 2.51 5.29
C VAL A 90 10.97 2.65 6.65
N GLU A 91 10.97 3.88 7.17
CA GLU A 91 11.60 4.26 8.42
C GLU A 91 11.26 3.32 9.58
N GLY A 92 12.31 2.85 10.28
CA GLY A 92 12.18 1.91 11.40
C GLY A 92 11.86 0.47 10.99
N THR A 93 11.96 0.13 9.70
CA THR A 93 11.75 -1.23 9.19
C THR A 93 12.78 -1.59 8.11
N LYS A 94 12.83 -2.87 7.72
CA LYS A 94 13.56 -3.32 6.51
C LYS A 94 12.65 -3.43 5.28
N THR A 95 11.48 -2.80 5.33
CA THR A 95 10.47 -2.86 4.27
C THR A 95 10.90 -1.97 3.10
N VAL A 96 10.97 -2.52 1.90
CA VAL A 96 11.15 -1.74 0.68
C VAL A 96 9.79 -1.16 0.27
N SER A 97 9.70 0.15 0.05
CA SER A 97 8.51 0.76 -0.55
C SER A 97 8.62 0.75 -2.08
N CYS A 98 7.48 0.50 -2.73
CA CYS A 98 7.33 0.60 -4.17
C CYS A 98 6.08 1.42 -4.49
N TYR A 99 6.19 2.37 -5.40
CA TYR A 99 5.04 3.08 -5.96
C TYR A 99 4.69 2.51 -7.32
N CYS A 100 3.44 2.11 -7.52
CA CYS A 100 2.94 1.67 -8.81
C CYS A 100 1.63 2.38 -9.15
N THR A 101 1.37 2.51 -10.45
CA THR A 101 0.06 2.85 -11.00
C THR A 101 -0.50 1.59 -11.65
N ILE A 102 -1.82 1.43 -11.59
CA ILE A 102 -2.53 0.51 -12.48
C ILE A 102 -2.57 1.11 -13.89
#